data_AF-A0A7M3SWA8-F1
#
_entry.id   AF-A0A7M3SWA8-F1
#
_cell.length_a   1.000
_cell.length_b   1.000
_cell.length_c   1.000
_cell.angle_alpha   90.00
_cell.angle_beta   90.00
_cell.angle_gamma   90.00
#
_symmetry.space_group_name_H-M   'P 1'
#
loop_
_entity.id
_entity.type
_entity.pdbx_description
1 polymer ?
#
loop_
_entity_poly.entity_id
_entity_poly.type
_entity_poly.pdbx_seq_one_letter_code
_entity_poly.pdbx_strand_id
1 'polypeptide(L)'
;MSHRSHSPEPEGVASPSQSVDQPNNSLKSRHLVMMALGSAIGTGLFVGTGSAIKAAGPAVIVSYLVGCLLLVLVMRALGEMAAADPASGSFSTYAGKALGPTAGRALGWLWWIQIVIVIAAESTAAAQIVNEAWPVLPQWVLALVFMCAFTLVNLLHVETLGETEFWFALLKVLAVLAFLVVGVLLLIGLLPTPSPGTSNLTDHGGFMPHGVSGVAAALLVVVFAFGGTELATIAAAETNEPAKNVTTAIRTILIRVLVFYVGAVAVMVLVMPWDDDSLSASPFVAVLSVAGLPGADKVMTVIIVLALLSALNANIYGGSRMLYSLARRGSAPRRFAAISDKGVPYSAVILSVLGGFVAVVLNYLWPEVILNIMLNIIGSTILAVWTFALISQIVLRKRAEKEGRKLPLKMWAFPWSSYLALLLVAVIVILGLTDTEVRFQLIATTVLICVIAILSKLLIKNKDASEFNDLPPNTAAIQKIENREGE
;
A
#
# COMPACT_ATOMS: atom_id res chain seq x y z
N MET A 1 -18.99 70.41 -9.44
CA MET A 1 -17.93 69.60 -8.78
C MET A 1 -18.62 68.70 -7.76
N SER A 2 -18.31 67.41 -7.83
CA SER A 2 -19.08 66.27 -7.35
C SER A 2 -19.02 66.03 -5.84
N HIS A 3 -20.16 65.64 -5.28
CA HIS A 3 -20.37 64.91 -4.02
C HIS A 3 -19.39 63.75 -3.81
N ARG A 4 -18.94 63.54 -2.55
CA ARG A 4 -18.74 62.20 -1.97
C ARG A 4 -19.09 62.21 -0.48
N SER A 5 -20.24 61.62 -0.18
CA SER A 5 -20.62 61.07 1.11
C SER A 5 -19.78 59.83 1.41
N HIS A 6 -19.23 59.72 2.61
CA HIS A 6 -18.62 58.49 3.10
C HIS A 6 -19.71 57.45 3.40
N SER A 7 -19.76 56.40 2.60
CA SER A 7 -20.46 55.16 2.94
C SER A 7 -19.52 54.28 3.78
N PRO A 8 -19.98 53.64 4.88
CA PRO A 8 -19.21 52.59 5.54
C PRO A 8 -19.14 51.36 4.62
N GLU A 9 -17.96 50.76 4.48
CA GLU A 9 -17.74 49.50 3.77
C GLU A 9 -18.55 48.36 4.40
N PRO A 10 -19.08 47.41 3.61
CA PRO A 10 -19.75 46.23 4.16
C PRO A 10 -18.71 45.31 4.79
N GLU A 11 -18.89 45.00 6.07
CA GLU A 11 -18.17 43.94 6.77
C GLU A 11 -18.23 42.65 5.95
N GLY A 12 -17.05 42.20 5.49
CA GLY A 12 -16.90 40.92 4.82
C GLY A 12 -17.34 39.81 5.76
N VAL A 13 -18.47 39.18 5.44
CA VAL A 13 -18.91 37.94 6.07
C VAL A 13 -17.81 36.89 5.82
N ALA A 14 -17.00 36.63 6.84
CA ALA A 14 -16.07 35.53 6.86
C ALA A 14 -16.89 34.23 6.82
N SER A 15 -16.89 33.58 5.67
CA SER A 15 -17.40 32.21 5.53
C SER A 15 -16.66 31.32 6.54
N PRO A 16 -17.36 30.60 7.42
CA PRO A 16 -16.68 29.72 8.37
C PRO A 16 -16.00 28.61 7.57
N SER A 17 -14.67 28.63 7.54
CA SER A 17 -13.88 27.50 7.08
C SER A 17 -14.30 26.29 7.91
N GLN A 18 -14.96 25.32 7.28
CA GLN A 18 -15.29 24.04 7.90
C GLN A 18 -13.99 23.33 8.25
N SER A 19 -13.47 23.59 9.45
CA SER A 19 -12.50 22.73 10.11
C SER A 19 -13.20 21.42 10.40
N VAL A 20 -12.94 20.41 9.57
CA VAL A 20 -13.31 19.04 9.88
C VAL A 20 -12.68 18.71 11.23
N ASP A 21 -13.48 18.49 12.27
CA ASP A 21 -13.02 18.00 13.56
C ASP A 21 -12.15 16.76 13.34
N GLN A 22 -10.83 16.97 13.43
CA GLN A 22 -9.84 15.92 13.33
C GLN A 22 -9.72 15.26 14.71
N PRO A 23 -9.77 13.91 14.80
CA PRO A 23 -9.48 13.23 16.06
C PRO A 23 -8.07 13.63 16.52
N ASN A 24 -7.93 13.95 17.81
CA ASN A 24 -6.69 14.41 18.47
C ASN A 24 -5.45 13.71 17.87
N ASN A 25 -4.64 14.49 17.15
CA ASN A 25 -3.59 14.00 16.28
C ASN A 25 -2.36 13.62 17.11
N SER A 26 -2.42 12.48 17.79
CA SER A 26 -1.33 11.94 18.64
C SER A 26 -0.12 11.45 17.84
N LEU A 27 -0.22 11.36 16.51
CA LEU A 27 0.83 10.85 15.63
C LEU A 27 1.64 11.98 14.98
N LYS A 28 2.91 12.10 15.38
CA LYS A 28 3.87 13.02 14.76
C LYS A 28 4.10 12.65 13.29
N SER A 29 4.42 13.61 12.42
CA SER A 29 4.71 13.37 11.00
C SER A 29 5.76 12.27 10.76
N ARG A 30 6.73 12.11 11.66
CA ARG A 30 7.71 11.02 11.61
C ARG A 30 7.08 9.62 11.76
N HIS A 31 6.06 9.48 12.61
CA HIS A 31 5.35 8.21 12.82
C HIS A 31 4.58 7.85 11.56
N LEU A 32 3.89 8.83 10.96
CA LEU A 32 3.10 8.63 9.75
C LEU A 32 3.95 8.25 8.53
N VAL A 33 5.12 8.88 8.36
CA VAL A 33 6.08 8.50 7.31
C VAL A 33 6.62 7.08 7.54
N MET A 34 6.95 6.72 8.78
CA MET A 34 7.47 5.38 9.09
C MET A 34 6.41 4.29 9.01
N MET A 35 5.17 4.56 9.45
CA MET A 35 4.03 3.64 9.27
C MET A 35 3.81 3.31 7.80
N ALA A 36 3.90 4.33 6.94
CA ALA A 36 3.72 4.13 5.51
C ALA A 36 4.84 3.33 4.85
N LEU A 37 6.08 3.50 5.33
CA LEU A 37 7.20 2.66 4.91
C LEU A 37 7.06 1.23 5.40
N GLY A 38 6.61 1.05 6.64
CA GLY A 38 6.30 -0.24 7.22
C GLY A 38 5.21 -0.97 6.44
N SER A 39 4.23 -0.24 5.89
CA SER A 39 3.19 -0.81 5.03
C SER A 39 3.67 -1.19 3.63
N ALA A 40 4.66 -0.48 3.08
CA ALA A 40 5.22 -0.80 1.76
C ALA A 40 6.11 -2.05 1.82
N ILE A 41 6.90 -2.19 2.89
CA ILE A 41 7.81 -3.32 3.09
C ILE A 41 7.07 -4.46 3.82
N GLY A 42 6.48 -5.36 3.03
CA GLY A 42 5.74 -6.53 3.51
C GLY A 42 5.96 -7.76 2.64
N THR A 43 4.92 -8.58 2.51
CA THR A 43 4.96 -9.86 1.77
C THR A 43 5.43 -9.68 0.33
N GLY A 44 5.13 -8.53 -0.27
CA GLY A 44 5.61 -8.13 -1.58
C GLY A 44 7.12 -8.21 -1.76
N LEU A 45 7.88 -7.62 -0.84
CA LEU A 45 9.35 -7.65 -0.92
C LEU A 45 9.89 -9.00 -0.48
N PHE A 46 9.41 -9.55 0.63
CA PHE A 46 10.04 -10.73 1.24
C PHE A 46 9.68 -12.06 0.56
N VAL A 47 8.46 -12.19 0.04
CA VAL A 47 7.96 -13.44 -0.57
C VAL A 47 7.69 -13.24 -2.06
N GLY A 48 7.00 -12.15 -2.43
CA GLY A 48 6.68 -11.84 -3.83
C GLY A 48 7.91 -11.77 -4.72
N THR A 49 9.05 -11.28 -4.20
CA THR A 49 10.32 -11.27 -4.94
C THR A 49 10.75 -12.65 -5.42
N GLY A 50 10.53 -13.71 -4.63
CA GLY A 50 10.87 -15.08 -5.04
C GLY A 50 10.04 -15.55 -6.23
N SER A 51 8.73 -15.35 -6.16
CA SER A 51 7.82 -15.62 -7.29
C SER A 51 8.17 -14.80 -8.54
N ALA A 52 8.58 -13.53 -8.36
CA ALA A 52 9.01 -12.67 -9.47
C ALA A 52 10.33 -13.14 -10.10
N ILE A 53 11.31 -13.59 -9.29
CA ILE A 53 12.56 -14.18 -9.77
C ILE A 53 12.27 -15.46 -10.54
N LYS A 54 11.42 -16.35 -10.00
CA LYS A 54 11.01 -17.59 -10.68
C LYS A 54 10.34 -17.34 -12.02
N ALA A 55 9.55 -16.27 -12.12
CA ALA A 55 8.82 -15.92 -13.35
C ALA A 55 9.70 -15.30 -14.44
N ALA A 56 10.67 -14.45 -14.07
CA ALA A 56 11.47 -13.69 -15.05
C ALA A 56 12.94 -14.11 -15.18
N GLY A 57 13.43 -14.94 -14.25
CA GLY A 57 14.87 -15.18 -14.09
C GLY A 57 15.63 -13.89 -13.74
N PRO A 58 16.89 -13.73 -14.17
CA PRO A 58 17.69 -12.53 -13.89
C PRO A 58 17.08 -11.23 -14.46
N ALA A 59 16.27 -11.33 -15.52
CA ALA A 59 15.55 -10.22 -16.11
C ALA A 59 14.49 -9.60 -15.17
N VAL A 60 14.21 -10.20 -14.02
CA VAL A 60 13.42 -9.60 -12.94
C VAL A 60 13.92 -8.21 -12.54
N ILE A 61 15.23 -7.92 -12.65
CA ILE A 61 15.78 -6.59 -12.39
C ILE A 61 15.11 -5.54 -13.30
N VAL A 62 14.84 -5.87 -14.56
CA VAL A 62 14.14 -5.00 -15.50
C VAL A 62 12.71 -4.75 -15.03
N SER A 63 12.01 -5.80 -14.58
CA SER A 63 10.66 -5.66 -14.01
C SER A 63 10.65 -4.72 -12.81
N TYR A 64 11.61 -4.84 -11.88
CA TYR A 64 11.74 -3.94 -10.74
C TYR A 64 12.07 -2.50 -11.13
N LEU A 65 12.96 -2.28 -12.11
CA LEU A 65 13.29 -0.94 -12.61
C LEU A 65 12.07 -0.25 -13.25
N VAL A 66 11.34 -0.97 -14.12
CA VAL A 66 10.14 -0.46 -14.77
C VAL A 66 9.03 -0.21 -13.75
N GLY A 67 8.83 -1.15 -12.81
CA GLY A 67 7.86 -0.99 -11.73
C GLY A 67 8.21 0.17 -10.80
N CYS A 68 9.49 0.37 -10.46
CA CYS A 68 9.95 1.52 -9.68
C CYS A 68 9.68 2.83 -10.42
N LEU A 69 9.99 2.90 -11.72
CA LEU A 69 9.68 4.08 -12.53
C LEU A 69 8.19 4.38 -12.52
N LEU A 70 7.34 3.37 -12.70
CA LEU A 70 5.89 3.52 -12.63
C LEU A 70 5.45 4.04 -11.26
N LEU A 71 5.93 3.41 -10.18
CA LEU A 71 5.65 3.84 -8.80
C LEU A 71 6.05 5.31 -8.58
N VAL A 72 7.22 5.73 -9.07
CA VAL A 72 7.69 7.12 -8.96
C VAL A 72 6.69 8.09 -9.56
N LEU A 73 6.20 7.78 -10.77
CA LEU A 73 5.27 8.62 -11.48
C LEU A 73 3.89 8.65 -10.81
N VAL A 74 3.40 7.49 -10.35
CA VAL A 74 2.11 7.40 -9.63
C VAL A 74 2.17 8.16 -8.31
N MET A 75 3.21 7.96 -7.50
CA MET A 75 3.37 8.64 -6.23
C MET A 75 3.53 10.16 -6.41
N ARG A 76 4.22 10.59 -7.48
CA ARG A 76 4.31 12.01 -7.82
C ARG A 76 2.94 12.59 -8.21
N ALA A 77 2.14 11.85 -8.97
CA ALA A 77 0.79 12.24 -9.37
C ALA A 77 -0.16 12.32 -8.16
N LEU A 78 -0.13 11.32 -7.28
CA LEU A 78 -0.86 11.33 -6.00
C LEU A 78 -0.43 12.50 -5.12
N GLY A 79 0.88 12.75 -5.04
CA GLY A 79 1.43 13.86 -4.29
C GLY A 79 0.92 15.22 -4.78
N GLU A 80 0.85 15.43 -6.10
CA GLU A 80 0.31 16.67 -6.66
C GLU A 80 -1.13 16.90 -6.21
N MET A 81 -1.98 15.87 -6.30
CA MET A 81 -3.38 15.95 -5.88
C MET A 81 -3.50 16.15 -4.37
N ALA A 82 -2.72 15.41 -3.57
CA ALA A 82 -2.76 15.49 -2.11
C ALA A 82 -2.18 16.78 -1.55
N ALA A 83 -1.18 17.37 -2.21
CA ALA A 83 -0.67 18.67 -1.82
C ALA A 83 -1.62 19.81 -2.20
N ALA A 84 -2.38 19.66 -3.30
CA ALA A 84 -3.37 20.65 -3.72
C ALA A 84 -4.66 20.60 -2.89
N ASP A 85 -5.05 19.41 -2.45
CA ASP A 85 -6.32 19.16 -1.78
C ASP A 85 -6.16 18.00 -0.78
N PRO A 86 -5.61 18.25 0.42
CA PRO A 86 -5.40 17.22 1.42
C PRO A 86 -6.72 16.58 1.86
N ALA A 87 -6.91 15.30 1.54
CA ALA A 87 -8.12 14.57 1.88
C ALA A 87 -7.78 13.16 2.37
N SER A 88 -8.34 12.75 3.52
CA SER A 88 -8.11 11.42 4.11
C SER A 88 -8.63 10.26 3.24
N GLY A 89 -9.63 10.51 2.38
CA GLY A 89 -10.06 9.54 1.36
C GLY A 89 -9.09 9.39 0.16
N SER A 90 -8.01 10.18 0.12
CA SER A 90 -6.93 10.18 -0.88
C SER A 90 -7.44 9.94 -2.32
N PHE A 91 -6.90 8.94 -3.03
CA PHE A 91 -7.23 8.62 -4.42
C PHE A 91 -8.73 8.37 -4.67
N SER A 92 -9.48 7.81 -3.72
CA SER A 92 -10.94 7.64 -3.85
C SER A 92 -11.65 9.01 -3.91
N THR A 93 -11.21 9.97 -3.11
CA THR A 93 -11.74 11.34 -3.16
C THR A 93 -11.33 12.04 -4.45
N TYR A 94 -10.08 11.91 -4.89
CA TYR A 94 -9.60 12.51 -6.13
C TYR A 94 -10.31 11.96 -7.36
N ALA A 95 -10.54 10.64 -7.42
CA ALA A 95 -11.33 10.01 -8.47
C ALA A 95 -12.79 10.50 -8.46
N GLY A 96 -13.36 10.71 -7.28
CA GLY A 96 -14.68 11.33 -7.13
C GLY A 96 -14.75 12.73 -7.75
N LYS A 97 -13.77 13.59 -7.44
CA LYS A 97 -13.68 14.96 -7.97
C LYS A 97 -13.38 15.00 -9.47
N ALA A 98 -12.55 14.08 -9.96
CA ALA A 98 -12.13 14.05 -11.36
C ALA A 98 -13.20 13.44 -12.29
N LEU A 99 -13.68 12.23 -11.93
CA LEU A 99 -14.47 11.35 -12.80
C LEU A 99 -15.92 11.18 -12.33
N GLY A 100 -16.27 11.76 -11.19
CA GLY A 100 -17.62 11.77 -10.63
C GLY A 100 -17.81 10.79 -9.47
N PRO A 101 -18.94 10.91 -8.73
CA PRO A 101 -19.14 10.20 -7.47
C PRO A 101 -19.07 8.67 -7.58
N THR A 102 -19.52 8.10 -8.70
CA THR A 102 -19.47 6.64 -8.90
C THR A 102 -18.04 6.11 -8.99
N ALA A 103 -17.14 6.83 -9.67
CA ALA A 103 -15.74 6.44 -9.80
C ALA A 103 -15.04 6.48 -8.43
N GLY A 104 -15.25 7.56 -7.67
CA GLY A 104 -14.67 7.67 -6.32
C GLY A 104 -15.13 6.56 -5.38
N ARG A 105 -16.42 6.20 -5.43
CA ARG A 105 -17.00 5.11 -4.63
C ARG A 105 -16.46 3.75 -5.03
N ALA A 106 -16.46 3.46 -6.33
CA ALA A 106 -15.97 2.19 -6.85
C ALA A 106 -14.49 1.98 -6.49
N LEU A 107 -13.68 3.02 -6.63
CA LEU A 107 -12.27 2.99 -6.30
C LEU A 107 -12.02 2.77 -4.80
N GLY A 108 -12.81 3.40 -3.94
CA GLY A 108 -12.67 3.21 -2.49
C GLY A 108 -13.04 1.78 -2.05
N TRP A 109 -14.11 1.22 -2.61
CA TRP A 109 -14.47 -0.19 -2.35
C TRP A 109 -13.45 -1.17 -2.91
N LEU A 110 -12.94 -0.94 -4.13
CA LEU A 110 -11.90 -1.74 -4.74
C LEU A 110 -10.64 -1.78 -3.85
N TRP A 111 -10.19 -0.62 -3.39
CA TRP A 111 -9.03 -0.53 -2.51
C TRP A 111 -9.29 -1.15 -1.13
N TRP A 112 -10.50 -1.00 -0.57
CA TRP A 112 -10.82 -1.67 0.68
C TRP A 112 -10.78 -3.20 0.54
N ILE A 113 -11.38 -3.76 -0.53
CA ILE A 113 -11.30 -5.20 -0.84
C ILE A 113 -9.84 -5.63 -0.99
N GLN A 114 -9.04 -4.85 -1.73
CA GLN A 114 -7.61 -5.09 -1.87
C GLN A 114 -6.92 -5.19 -0.50
N ILE A 115 -7.15 -4.23 0.41
CA ILE A 115 -6.53 -4.24 1.75
C ILE A 115 -6.95 -5.46 2.57
N VAL A 116 -8.20 -5.89 2.48
CA VAL A 116 -8.66 -7.12 3.14
C VAL A 116 -7.87 -8.34 2.66
N ILE A 117 -7.57 -8.40 1.35
CA ILE A 117 -6.75 -9.47 0.77
C ILE A 117 -5.27 -9.31 1.17
N VAL A 118 -4.75 -8.09 1.29
CA VAL A 118 -3.39 -7.85 1.79
C VAL A 118 -3.23 -8.34 3.24
N ILE A 119 -4.14 -7.98 4.16
CA ILE A 119 -4.12 -8.47 5.56
C ILE A 119 -3.99 -9.99 5.61
N ALA A 120 -4.77 -10.63 4.75
CA ALA A 120 -4.82 -12.06 4.64
C ALA A 120 -3.53 -12.67 4.05
N ALA A 121 -2.94 -12.02 3.03
CA ALA A 121 -1.69 -12.44 2.42
C ALA A 121 -0.52 -12.31 3.41
N GLU A 122 -0.46 -11.21 4.17
CA GLU A 122 0.58 -10.98 5.19
C GLU A 122 0.55 -12.05 6.29
N SER A 123 -0.65 -12.42 6.77
CA SER A 123 -0.79 -13.50 7.77
C SER A 123 -0.36 -14.85 7.20
N THR A 124 -0.77 -15.14 5.96
CA THR A 124 -0.48 -16.40 5.28
C THR A 124 1.02 -16.57 5.00
N ALA A 125 1.67 -15.51 4.54
CA ALA A 125 3.11 -15.48 4.29
C ALA A 125 3.92 -15.59 5.59
N ALA A 126 3.52 -14.87 6.65
CA ALA A 126 4.15 -15.02 7.97
C ALA A 126 4.04 -16.46 8.49
N ALA A 127 2.86 -17.07 8.33
CA ALA A 127 2.62 -18.46 8.72
C ALA A 127 3.46 -19.45 7.90
N GLN A 128 3.59 -19.22 6.59
CA GLN A 128 4.41 -20.05 5.72
C GLN A 128 5.87 -20.01 6.15
N ILE A 129 6.44 -18.82 6.35
CA ILE A 129 7.84 -18.65 6.76
C ILE A 129 8.12 -19.32 8.11
N VAL A 130 7.20 -19.19 9.07
CA VAL A 130 7.34 -19.88 10.37
C VAL A 130 7.24 -21.39 10.20
N ASN A 131 6.32 -21.89 9.37
CA ASN A 131 6.14 -23.33 9.14
C ASN A 131 7.36 -23.94 8.44
N GLU A 132 7.93 -23.26 7.44
CA GLU A 132 9.15 -23.70 6.74
C GLU A 132 10.37 -23.73 7.67
N ALA A 133 10.53 -22.72 8.51
CA ALA A 133 11.67 -22.65 9.45
C ALA A 133 11.50 -23.57 10.66
N TRP A 134 10.28 -23.69 11.18
CA TRP A 134 9.93 -24.49 12.35
C TRP A 134 8.57 -25.16 12.14
N PRO A 135 8.53 -26.37 11.56
CA PRO A 135 7.30 -27.09 11.23
C PRO A 135 6.64 -27.71 12.47
N VAL A 136 6.40 -26.91 13.51
CA VAL A 136 5.78 -27.31 14.79
C VAL A 136 4.25 -27.29 14.68
N LEU A 137 3.70 -26.33 13.93
CA LEU A 137 2.27 -26.16 13.70
C LEU A 137 1.98 -26.04 12.20
N PRO A 138 0.85 -26.57 11.71
CA PRO A 138 0.41 -26.36 10.34
C PRO A 138 0.26 -24.87 10.02
N GLN A 139 0.56 -24.48 8.77
CA GLN A 139 0.49 -23.10 8.28
C GLN A 139 -0.84 -22.41 8.62
N TRP A 140 -1.98 -23.07 8.37
CA TRP A 140 -3.29 -22.47 8.64
C TRP A 140 -3.54 -22.17 10.13
N VAL A 141 -2.96 -22.97 11.04
CA VAL A 141 -3.07 -22.74 12.49
C VAL A 141 -2.27 -21.51 12.87
N LEU A 142 -1.06 -21.36 12.33
CA LEU A 142 -0.23 -20.18 12.54
C LEU A 142 -0.92 -18.92 12.00
N ALA A 143 -1.48 -18.99 10.79
CA ALA A 143 -2.24 -17.89 10.20
C ALA A 143 -3.47 -17.51 11.05
N LEU A 144 -4.17 -18.49 11.62
CA LEU A 144 -5.29 -18.27 12.54
C LEU A 144 -4.82 -17.55 13.81
N VAL A 145 -3.73 -18.02 14.42
CA VAL A 145 -3.16 -17.43 15.64
C VAL A 145 -2.77 -15.96 15.39
N PHE A 146 -2.09 -15.67 14.29
CA PHE A 146 -1.73 -14.30 13.92
C PHE A 146 -2.97 -13.43 13.69
N MET A 147 -3.96 -13.92 12.94
CA MET A 147 -5.22 -13.18 12.74
C MET A 147 -5.94 -12.87 14.04
N CYS A 148 -6.07 -13.85 14.95
CA CYS A 148 -6.68 -13.67 16.26
C CYS A 148 -5.92 -12.64 17.11
N ALA A 149 -4.59 -12.78 17.20
CA ALA A 149 -3.75 -11.90 17.99
C ALA A 149 -3.83 -10.45 17.52
N PHE A 150 -3.67 -10.21 16.21
CA PHE A 150 -3.68 -8.86 15.67
C PHE A 150 -5.08 -8.24 15.62
N THR A 151 -6.13 -9.05 15.47
CA THR A 151 -7.50 -8.59 15.68
C THR A 151 -7.67 -8.08 17.11
N LEU A 152 -7.24 -8.86 18.11
CA LEU A 152 -7.35 -8.46 19.52
C LEU A 152 -6.57 -7.18 19.83
N VAL A 153 -5.35 -7.06 19.33
CA VAL A 153 -4.52 -5.85 19.48
C VAL A 153 -5.25 -4.62 18.92
N ASN A 154 -5.79 -4.72 17.71
CA ASN A 154 -6.51 -3.61 17.05
C ASN A 154 -7.84 -3.26 17.73
N LEU A 155 -8.42 -4.17 18.50
CA LEU A 155 -9.64 -3.89 19.28
C LEU A 155 -9.35 -3.28 20.66
N LEU A 156 -8.19 -3.54 21.26
CA LEU A 156 -7.90 -3.20 22.66
C LEU A 156 -7.02 -1.95 22.86
N HIS A 157 -6.06 -1.67 21.97
CA HIS A 157 -5.03 -0.65 22.17
C HIS A 157 -4.82 0.23 20.93
N VAL A 158 -5.01 1.54 21.08
CA VAL A 158 -4.90 2.52 19.98
C VAL A 158 -3.73 3.48 20.19
N GLU A 159 -3.41 3.77 21.45
CA GLU A 159 -2.49 4.87 21.81
C GLU A 159 -1.00 4.49 21.70
N THR A 160 -0.66 3.19 21.72
CA THR A 160 0.72 2.70 21.58
C THR A 160 1.08 2.20 20.18
N LEU A 161 0.13 2.22 19.23
CA LEU A 161 0.34 1.67 17.89
C LEU A 161 1.39 2.45 17.09
N GLY A 162 1.35 3.78 17.12
CA GLY A 162 2.26 4.61 16.30
C GLY A 162 3.75 4.46 16.64
N GLU A 163 4.10 4.40 17.93
CA GLU A 163 5.49 4.21 18.37
C GLU A 163 5.95 2.77 18.14
N THR A 164 5.09 1.79 18.38
CA THR A 164 5.40 0.38 18.09
C THR A 164 5.67 0.15 16.60
N GLU A 165 4.84 0.75 15.74
CA GLU A 165 4.99 0.67 14.28
C GLU A 165 6.25 1.38 13.79
N PHE A 166 6.65 2.48 14.44
CA PHE A 166 7.91 3.16 14.15
C PHE A 166 9.11 2.22 14.38
N TRP A 167 9.16 1.52 15.51
CA TRP A 167 10.23 0.57 15.81
C TRP A 167 10.24 -0.62 14.85
N PHE A 168 9.08 -1.16 14.50
CA PHE A 168 8.98 -2.23 13.50
C PHE A 168 9.42 -1.77 12.10
N ALA A 169 9.05 -0.55 11.69
CA ALA A 169 9.51 0.03 10.43
C ALA A 169 11.04 0.23 10.41
N LEU A 170 11.62 0.65 11.54
CA LEU A 170 13.08 0.77 11.67
C LEU A 170 13.77 -0.59 11.58
N LEU A 171 13.25 -1.61 12.26
CA LEU A 171 13.76 -2.98 12.18
C LEU A 171 13.81 -3.49 10.74
N LYS A 172 12.71 -3.30 9.98
CA LYS A 172 12.62 -3.66 8.55
C LYS A 172 13.74 -3.04 7.73
N VAL A 173 13.91 -1.73 7.87
CA VAL A 173 14.91 -0.97 7.12
C VAL A 173 16.33 -1.43 7.45
N LEU A 174 16.64 -1.60 8.74
CA LEU A 174 17.96 -2.07 9.17
C LEU A 174 18.25 -3.49 8.67
N ALA A 175 17.26 -4.38 8.66
CA ALA A 175 17.42 -5.74 8.17
C ALA A 175 17.70 -5.80 6.68
N VAL A 176 16.99 -5.01 5.86
CA VAL A 176 17.27 -4.92 4.42
C VAL A 176 18.65 -4.31 4.17
N LEU A 177 19.04 -3.28 4.92
CA LEU A 177 20.39 -2.71 4.81
C LEU A 177 21.48 -3.72 5.19
N ALA A 178 21.30 -4.47 6.28
CA ALA A 178 22.23 -5.52 6.69
C ALA A 178 22.32 -6.62 5.61
N PHE A 179 21.19 -7.03 5.05
CA PHE A 179 21.13 -7.97 3.91
C PHE A 179 21.93 -7.47 2.71
N LEU A 180 21.75 -6.21 2.31
CA LEU A 180 22.50 -5.61 1.20
C LEU A 180 24.00 -5.59 1.47
N VAL A 181 24.42 -5.24 2.69
CA VAL A 181 25.83 -5.25 3.08
C VAL A 181 26.40 -6.67 2.98
N VAL A 182 25.73 -7.67 3.57
CA VAL A 182 26.17 -9.07 3.51
C VAL A 182 26.24 -9.57 2.07
N GLY A 183 25.23 -9.28 1.25
CA GLY A 183 25.20 -9.64 -0.16
C GLY A 183 26.35 -9.02 -0.95
N VAL A 184 26.63 -7.72 -0.76
CA VAL A 184 27.78 -7.07 -1.40
C VAL A 184 29.10 -7.70 -0.94
N LEU A 185 29.27 -7.98 0.36
CA LEU A 185 30.46 -8.64 0.89
C LEU A 185 30.68 -10.03 0.27
N LEU A 186 29.59 -10.78 0.03
CA LEU A 186 29.63 -12.06 -0.67
C LEU A 186 30.10 -11.90 -2.11
N LEU A 187 29.53 -10.93 -2.84
CA LEU A 187 29.84 -10.68 -4.25
C LEU A 187 31.28 -10.21 -4.48
N ILE A 188 31.88 -9.48 -3.53
CA ILE A 188 33.30 -9.08 -3.61
C ILE A 188 34.26 -10.10 -2.99
N GLY A 189 33.75 -11.24 -2.51
CA GLY A 189 34.56 -12.35 -1.99
C GLY A 189 35.22 -12.08 -0.63
N LEU A 190 34.63 -11.20 0.19
CA LEU A 190 35.11 -10.91 1.57
C LEU A 190 34.49 -11.83 2.62
N LEU A 191 33.58 -12.73 2.23
CA LEU A 191 32.99 -13.75 3.10
C LEU A 191 33.65 -15.11 2.90
N PRO A 192 33.45 -16.07 3.83
CA PRO A 192 34.03 -17.41 3.73
C PRO A 192 33.60 -18.18 2.48
N THR A 193 32.42 -17.86 1.94
CA THR A 193 31.89 -18.46 0.72
C THR A 193 32.51 -17.79 -0.53
N PRO A 194 32.98 -18.56 -1.53
CA PRO A 194 33.49 -18.01 -2.78
C PRO A 194 32.46 -17.08 -3.45
N SER A 195 32.93 -15.98 -4.02
CA SER A 195 32.06 -15.10 -4.81
C SER A 195 31.56 -15.84 -6.06
N PRO A 196 30.24 -15.88 -6.30
CA PRO A 196 29.68 -16.44 -7.53
C PRO A 196 29.94 -15.55 -8.76
N GLY A 197 30.44 -14.31 -8.58
CA GLY A 197 30.66 -13.39 -9.69
C GLY A 197 29.35 -13.00 -10.38
N THR A 198 29.31 -13.08 -11.71
CA THR A 198 28.12 -12.76 -12.53
C THR A 198 27.56 -13.96 -13.28
N SER A 199 28.06 -15.18 -13.02
CA SER A 199 27.66 -16.41 -13.73
C SER A 199 26.16 -16.69 -13.61
N ASN A 200 25.59 -16.45 -12.42
CA ASN A 200 24.17 -16.66 -12.16
C ASN A 200 23.24 -15.81 -13.06
N LEU A 201 23.74 -14.74 -13.69
CA LEU A 201 22.96 -13.93 -14.65
C LEU A 201 22.80 -14.59 -16.01
N THR A 202 23.68 -15.53 -16.40
CA THR A 202 23.75 -16.06 -17.77
C THR A 202 23.73 -17.58 -17.84
N ASP A 203 24.25 -18.26 -16.83
CA ASP A 203 24.59 -19.68 -16.94
C ASP A 203 23.35 -20.59 -16.80
N HIS A 204 22.26 -20.06 -16.24
CA HIS A 204 20.99 -20.78 -16.01
C HIS A 204 19.95 -20.46 -17.09
N GLY A 205 20.30 -20.60 -18.36
CA GLY A 205 19.38 -20.31 -19.48
C GLY A 205 19.36 -18.85 -19.93
N GLY A 206 20.40 -18.07 -19.59
CA GLY A 206 20.57 -16.68 -20.01
C GLY A 206 19.89 -15.67 -19.08
N PHE A 207 20.02 -14.39 -19.44
CA PHE A 207 19.46 -13.28 -18.64
C PHE A 207 17.93 -13.28 -18.62
N MET A 208 17.28 -13.74 -19.71
CA MET A 208 15.83 -13.70 -19.87
C MET A 208 15.31 -15.09 -20.29
N PRO A 209 15.39 -16.10 -19.39
CA PRO A 209 15.12 -17.51 -19.72
C PRO A 209 13.67 -17.75 -20.14
N HIS A 210 12.73 -16.95 -19.63
CA HIS A 210 11.30 -17.02 -19.94
C HIS A 210 10.83 -15.93 -20.93
N GLY A 211 11.77 -15.27 -21.61
CA GLY A 211 11.47 -14.22 -22.57
C GLY A 211 10.74 -13.01 -21.96
N VAL A 212 10.14 -12.19 -22.84
CA VAL A 212 9.39 -10.98 -22.45
C VAL A 212 8.13 -11.34 -21.64
N SER A 213 7.54 -12.52 -21.87
CA SER A 213 6.41 -13.03 -21.10
C SER A 213 6.75 -13.24 -19.62
N GLY A 214 7.95 -13.75 -19.30
CA GLY A 214 8.40 -13.89 -17.91
C GLY A 214 8.57 -12.55 -17.21
N VAL A 215 9.20 -11.58 -17.89
CA VAL A 215 9.34 -10.19 -17.41
C VAL A 215 7.98 -9.56 -17.11
N ALA A 216 6.98 -9.84 -17.96
CA ALA A 216 5.62 -9.37 -17.78
C ALA A 216 4.90 -9.99 -16.58
N ALA A 217 5.02 -11.30 -16.39
CA ALA A 217 4.47 -11.98 -15.23
C ALA A 217 5.08 -11.44 -13.93
N ALA A 218 6.40 -11.26 -13.90
CA ALA A 218 7.10 -10.66 -12.76
C ALA A 218 6.66 -9.21 -12.50
N LEU A 219 6.35 -8.42 -13.55
CA LEU A 219 5.90 -7.03 -13.38
C LEU A 219 4.66 -6.90 -12.50
N LEU A 220 3.73 -7.86 -12.53
CA LEU A 220 2.55 -7.82 -11.67
C LEU A 220 2.85 -8.08 -10.21
N VAL A 221 3.72 -9.06 -9.95
CA VAL A 221 4.19 -9.37 -8.60
C VAL A 221 5.00 -8.18 -8.04
N VAL A 222 5.80 -7.54 -8.89
CA VAL A 222 6.54 -6.31 -8.55
C VAL A 222 5.60 -5.15 -8.24
N VAL A 223 4.53 -4.96 -9.02
CA VAL A 223 3.53 -3.93 -8.74
C VAL A 223 2.83 -4.19 -7.40
N PHE A 224 2.53 -5.45 -7.09
CA PHE A 224 2.09 -5.85 -5.75
C PHE A 224 3.12 -5.44 -4.68
N ALA A 225 4.40 -5.68 -4.91
CA ALA A 225 5.44 -5.38 -3.95
C ALA A 225 5.56 -3.89 -3.60
N PHE A 226 5.10 -3.01 -4.48
CA PHE A 226 5.03 -1.57 -4.25
C PHE A 226 3.69 -1.08 -3.71
N GLY A 227 2.69 -1.95 -3.61
CA GLY A 227 1.42 -1.66 -2.97
C GLY A 227 1.60 -1.24 -1.50
N GLY A 228 0.70 -0.38 -1.02
CA GLY A 228 0.77 0.13 0.36
C GLY A 228 1.61 1.40 0.49
N THR A 229 2.44 1.74 -0.50
CA THR A 229 3.11 3.04 -0.58
C THR A 229 2.11 4.20 -0.62
N GLU A 230 0.90 3.99 -1.15
CA GLU A 230 -0.16 5.00 -1.20
C GLU A 230 -0.68 5.38 0.18
N LEU A 231 -0.56 4.49 1.17
CA LEU A 231 -0.93 4.76 2.56
C LEU A 231 -0.11 5.93 3.14
N ALA A 232 1.10 6.17 2.62
CA ALA A 232 1.91 7.35 2.95
C ALA A 232 1.19 8.65 2.65
N THR A 233 0.49 8.69 1.52
CA THR A 233 -0.19 9.91 1.08
C THR A 233 -1.44 10.16 1.93
N ILE A 234 -2.15 9.09 2.32
CA ILE A 234 -3.29 9.15 3.26
C ILE A 234 -2.81 9.67 4.61
N ALA A 235 -1.80 9.02 5.20
CA ALA A 235 -1.26 9.36 6.51
C ALA A 235 -0.67 10.78 6.52
N ALA A 236 0.07 11.18 5.49
CA ALA A 236 0.63 12.52 5.39
C ALA A 236 -0.46 13.60 5.21
N ALA A 237 -1.59 13.28 4.57
CA ALA A 237 -2.71 14.21 4.42
C ALA A 237 -3.39 14.56 5.75
N GLU A 238 -3.21 13.74 6.79
CA GLU A 238 -3.75 13.95 8.14
C GLU A 238 -2.81 14.73 9.07
N THR A 239 -1.68 15.26 8.57
CA THR A 239 -0.69 15.99 9.41
C THR A 239 -0.96 17.49 9.51
N ASN A 240 -0.26 18.18 10.41
CA ASN A 240 -0.34 19.65 10.58
C ASN A 240 0.15 20.44 9.34
N GLU A 241 1.05 19.87 8.54
CA GLU A 241 1.54 20.47 7.28
C GLU A 241 1.39 19.49 6.09
N PRO A 242 0.16 19.17 5.65
CA PRO A 242 -0.09 18.07 4.71
C PRO A 242 0.72 18.15 3.42
N ALA A 243 0.72 19.31 2.76
CA ALA A 243 1.37 19.47 1.46
C ALA A 243 2.90 19.23 1.50
N LYS A 244 3.56 19.73 2.55
CA LYS A 244 5.00 19.58 2.75
C LYS A 244 5.36 18.16 3.22
N ASN A 245 4.55 17.58 4.09
CA ASN A 245 4.76 16.23 4.58
C ASN A 245 4.53 15.18 3.49
N VAL A 246 3.51 15.33 2.64
CA VAL A 246 3.28 14.51 1.45
C VAL A 246 4.51 14.57 0.52
N THR A 247 5.02 15.78 0.24
CA THR A 247 6.18 15.96 -0.64
C THR A 247 7.43 15.27 -0.10
N THR A 248 7.67 15.39 1.21
CA THR A 248 8.82 14.78 1.88
C THR A 248 8.70 13.26 1.91
N ALA A 249 7.52 12.74 2.27
CA ALA A 249 7.23 11.32 2.32
C ALA A 249 7.53 10.65 0.97
N ILE A 250 7.00 11.22 -0.12
CA ILE A 250 7.26 10.72 -1.49
C ILE A 250 8.76 10.65 -1.75
N ARG A 251 9.51 11.75 -1.58
CA ARG A 251 10.95 11.77 -1.87
C ARG A 251 11.71 10.69 -1.09
N THR A 252 11.38 10.49 0.18
CA THR A 252 12.03 9.46 1.01
C THR A 252 11.66 8.05 0.59
N ILE A 253 10.40 7.80 0.22
CA ILE A 253 9.93 6.49 -0.25
C ILE A 253 10.64 6.11 -1.55
N LEU A 254 10.76 7.03 -2.51
CA LEU A 254 11.34 6.74 -3.82
C LEU A 254 12.80 6.25 -3.75
N ILE A 255 13.64 6.93 -2.97
CA ILE A 255 15.05 6.55 -2.82
C ILE A 255 15.15 5.19 -2.11
N ARG A 256 14.32 4.97 -1.10
CA ARG A 256 14.33 3.73 -0.30
C ARG A 256 13.85 2.54 -1.11
N VAL A 257 12.75 2.69 -1.86
CA VAL A 257 12.24 1.62 -2.73
C VAL A 257 13.29 1.23 -3.77
N LEU A 258 13.96 2.21 -4.40
CA LEU A 258 15.02 1.91 -5.36
C LEU A 258 16.17 1.10 -4.73
N VAL A 259 16.69 1.57 -3.60
CA VAL A 259 17.82 0.90 -2.92
C VAL A 259 17.43 -0.46 -2.37
N PHE A 260 16.28 -0.57 -1.69
CA PHE A 260 15.85 -1.79 -1.00
C PHE A 260 15.33 -2.84 -1.96
N TYR A 261 14.57 -2.47 -2.99
CA TYR A 261 13.93 -3.45 -3.87
C TYR A 261 14.87 -3.84 -4.99
N VAL A 262 15.35 -2.86 -5.79
CA VAL A 262 16.25 -3.16 -6.92
C VAL A 262 17.58 -3.70 -6.39
N GLY A 263 18.12 -3.10 -5.33
CA GLY A 263 19.37 -3.57 -4.73
C GLY A 263 19.26 -5.00 -4.19
N ALA A 264 18.18 -5.33 -3.46
CA ALA A 264 18.05 -6.66 -2.88
C ALA A 264 17.84 -7.73 -3.96
N VAL A 265 17.00 -7.45 -4.96
CA VAL A 265 16.78 -8.34 -6.10
C VAL A 265 18.06 -8.56 -6.90
N ALA A 266 18.84 -7.51 -7.15
CA ALA A 266 20.11 -7.62 -7.85
C ALA A 266 21.09 -8.52 -7.08
N VAL A 267 21.17 -8.34 -5.75
CA VAL A 267 21.96 -9.24 -4.88
C VAL A 267 21.46 -10.68 -5.00
N MET A 268 20.15 -10.92 -4.92
CA MET A 268 19.57 -12.26 -4.98
C MET A 268 19.95 -13.03 -6.25
N VAL A 269 19.75 -12.43 -7.43
CA VAL A 269 20.02 -13.10 -8.72
C VAL A 269 21.51 -13.15 -9.08
N LEU A 270 22.35 -12.36 -8.42
CA LEU A 270 23.81 -12.47 -8.54
C LEU A 270 24.36 -13.56 -7.62
N VAL A 271 23.84 -13.66 -6.39
CA VAL A 271 24.36 -14.60 -5.38
C VAL A 271 23.89 -16.02 -5.64
N MET A 272 22.63 -16.22 -6.03
CA MET A 272 22.03 -17.54 -6.21
C MET A 272 21.44 -17.72 -7.61
N PRO A 273 21.44 -18.95 -8.15
CA PRO A 273 20.69 -19.29 -9.34
C PRO A 273 19.20 -18.98 -9.20
N TRP A 274 18.59 -18.43 -10.24
CA TRP A 274 17.18 -18.05 -10.23
C TRP A 274 16.23 -19.25 -10.19
N ASP A 275 16.71 -20.42 -10.62
CA ASP A 275 16.00 -21.70 -10.66
C ASP A 275 16.13 -22.52 -9.36
N ASP A 276 16.78 -21.97 -8.33
CA ASP A 276 16.85 -22.57 -7.00
C ASP A 276 15.50 -22.41 -6.26
N ASP A 277 14.92 -23.53 -5.83
CA ASP A 277 13.63 -23.53 -5.13
C ASP A 277 13.69 -22.79 -3.77
N SER A 278 14.85 -22.78 -3.10
CA SER A 278 15.01 -22.05 -1.84
C SER A 278 14.93 -20.54 -2.04
N LEU A 279 15.43 -20.03 -3.17
CA LEU A 279 15.34 -18.62 -3.55
C LEU A 279 13.89 -18.23 -3.85
N SER A 280 13.11 -19.14 -4.41
CA SER A 280 11.68 -18.93 -4.68
C SER A 280 10.83 -18.92 -3.40
N ALA A 281 11.17 -19.76 -2.42
CA ALA A 281 10.43 -19.88 -1.16
C ALA A 281 10.71 -18.72 -0.19
N SER A 282 11.99 -18.42 0.07
CA SER A 282 12.38 -17.37 1.02
C SER A 282 13.67 -16.66 0.59
N PRO A 283 13.59 -15.73 -0.38
CA PRO A 283 14.75 -15.17 -1.07
C PRO A 283 15.83 -14.58 -0.15
N PHE A 284 15.40 -13.85 0.88
CA PHE A 284 16.32 -13.22 1.83
C PHE A 284 17.01 -14.24 2.74
N VAL A 285 16.29 -15.26 3.17
CA VAL A 285 16.83 -16.33 4.03
C VAL A 285 17.78 -17.21 3.21
N ALA A 286 17.41 -17.54 1.97
CA ALA A 286 18.21 -18.35 1.05
C ALA A 286 19.60 -17.73 0.82
N VAL A 287 19.66 -16.45 0.44
CA VAL A 287 20.94 -15.76 0.22
C VAL A 287 21.79 -15.72 1.49
N LEU A 288 21.19 -15.48 2.67
CA LEU A 288 21.94 -15.46 3.94
C LEU A 288 22.39 -16.86 4.38
N SER A 289 21.68 -17.91 4.00
CA SER A 289 22.09 -19.29 4.28
C SER A 289 23.37 -19.66 3.51
N VAL A 290 23.51 -19.17 2.27
CA VAL A 290 24.70 -19.36 1.42
C VAL A 290 25.87 -18.47 1.86
N ALA A 291 25.59 -17.35 2.53
CA ALA A 291 26.62 -16.43 3.04
C ALA A 291 27.53 -17.04 4.11
N GLY A 292 27.18 -18.21 4.68
CA GLY A 292 28.02 -18.95 5.63
C GLY A 292 28.12 -18.28 7.01
N LEU A 293 27.24 -17.33 7.32
CA LEU A 293 27.17 -16.65 8.61
C LEU A 293 26.25 -17.43 9.58
N PRO A 294 26.78 -18.06 10.63
CA PRO A 294 25.97 -18.91 11.50
C PRO A 294 24.80 -18.15 12.14
N GLY A 295 23.58 -18.62 11.87
CA GLY A 295 22.34 -18.07 12.46
C GLY A 295 21.82 -16.79 11.79
N ALA A 296 22.47 -16.26 10.76
CA ALA A 296 22.00 -15.08 10.04
C ALA A 296 20.65 -15.34 9.32
N ASP A 297 20.52 -16.53 8.74
CA ASP A 297 19.29 -17.08 8.16
C ASP A 297 18.13 -17.07 9.18
N LYS A 298 18.34 -17.64 10.38
CA LYS A 298 17.32 -17.73 11.44
C LYS A 298 16.92 -16.36 11.98
N VAL A 299 17.89 -15.47 12.18
CA VAL A 299 17.62 -14.09 12.60
C VAL A 299 16.78 -13.38 11.53
N MET A 300 17.14 -13.56 10.26
CA MET A 300 16.38 -12.96 9.16
C MET A 300 14.96 -13.51 9.09
N THR A 301 14.75 -14.82 9.26
CA THR A 301 13.41 -15.43 9.35
C THR A 301 12.56 -14.73 10.41
N VAL A 302 13.07 -14.55 11.63
CA VAL A 302 12.34 -13.87 12.70
C VAL A 302 12.02 -12.42 12.33
N ILE A 303 12.97 -11.70 11.75
CA ILE A 303 12.77 -10.30 11.33
C ILE A 303 11.70 -10.21 10.23
N ILE A 304 11.71 -11.11 9.25
CA ILE A 304 10.70 -11.14 8.20
C ILE A 304 9.32 -11.38 8.81
N VAL A 305 9.17 -12.36 9.69
CA VAL A 305 7.87 -12.63 10.35
C VAL A 305 7.37 -11.40 11.09
N LEU A 306 8.22 -10.75 11.89
CA LEU A 306 7.85 -9.49 12.57
C LEU A 306 7.50 -8.38 11.58
N ALA A 307 8.19 -8.33 10.44
CA ALA A 307 7.93 -7.36 9.39
C ALA A 307 6.54 -7.54 8.75
N LEU A 308 6.19 -8.77 8.39
CA LEU A 308 4.88 -9.11 7.82
C LEU A 308 3.76 -8.85 8.81
N LEU A 309 3.94 -9.22 10.09
CA LEU A 309 2.97 -8.97 11.15
C LEU A 309 2.75 -7.47 11.43
N SER A 310 3.80 -6.65 11.36
CA SER A 310 3.68 -5.19 11.37
C SER A 310 2.91 -4.68 10.14
N ALA A 311 3.20 -5.18 8.93
CA ALA A 311 2.46 -4.78 7.73
C ALA A 311 0.97 -5.16 7.84
N LEU A 312 0.66 -6.33 8.38
CA LEU A 312 -0.71 -6.77 8.68
C LEU A 312 -1.43 -5.75 9.57
N ASN A 313 -0.79 -5.32 10.67
CA ASN A 313 -1.34 -4.31 11.57
C ASN A 313 -1.64 -2.97 10.87
N ALA A 314 -0.68 -2.45 10.11
CA ALA A 314 -0.84 -1.20 9.34
C ALA A 314 -2.00 -1.29 8.32
N ASN A 315 -2.19 -2.45 7.69
CA ASN A 315 -3.27 -2.67 6.74
C ASN A 315 -4.65 -2.81 7.42
N ILE A 316 -4.75 -3.40 8.61
CA ILE A 316 -6.00 -3.37 9.41
C ILE A 316 -6.38 -1.91 9.70
N TYR A 317 -5.41 -1.10 10.11
CA TYR A 317 -5.61 0.34 10.34
C TYR A 317 -6.09 1.05 9.07
N GLY A 318 -5.39 0.91 7.95
CA GLY A 318 -5.74 1.53 6.67
C GLY A 318 -7.12 1.11 6.14
N GLY A 319 -7.44 -0.18 6.22
CA GLY A 319 -8.73 -0.74 5.79
C GLY A 319 -9.89 -0.19 6.60
N SER A 320 -9.76 -0.16 7.93
CA SER A 320 -10.79 0.38 8.81
C SER A 320 -11.07 1.87 8.54
N ARG A 321 -10.01 2.67 8.29
CA ARG A 321 -10.12 4.12 7.97
C ARG A 321 -10.77 4.38 6.62
N MET A 322 -10.44 3.60 5.59
CA MET A 322 -11.09 3.74 4.28
C MET A 322 -12.58 3.38 4.36
N LEU A 323 -12.93 2.30 5.06
CA LEU A 323 -14.33 1.89 5.21
C LEU A 323 -15.12 2.93 6.03
N TYR A 324 -14.51 3.48 7.08
CA TYR A 324 -15.06 4.63 7.82
C TYR A 324 -15.27 5.85 6.92
N SER A 325 -14.29 6.20 6.07
CA SER A 325 -14.38 7.30 5.11
C SER A 325 -15.48 7.08 4.06
N LEU A 326 -15.64 5.85 3.56
CA LEU A 326 -16.73 5.49 2.67
C LEU A 326 -18.09 5.65 3.36
N ALA A 327 -18.21 5.21 4.61
CA ALA A 327 -19.45 5.32 5.37
C ALA A 327 -19.83 6.79 5.65
N ARG A 328 -18.86 7.63 6.01
CA ARG A 328 -19.08 9.08 6.17
C ARG A 328 -19.50 9.78 4.89
N ARG A 329 -19.01 9.32 3.74
CA ARG A 329 -19.40 9.83 2.40
C ARG A 329 -20.69 9.20 1.87
N GLY A 330 -21.49 8.54 2.73
CA GLY A 330 -22.73 7.87 2.32
C GLY A 330 -22.53 6.73 1.33
N SER A 331 -21.30 6.24 1.19
CA SER A 331 -20.87 5.26 0.18
C SER A 331 -20.75 3.83 0.75
N ALA A 332 -20.95 3.68 2.07
CA ALA A 332 -21.09 2.44 2.79
C ALA A 332 -22.15 2.59 3.90
N PRO A 333 -22.69 1.50 4.48
CA PRO A 333 -23.67 1.57 5.55
C PRO A 333 -23.23 2.46 6.73
N ARG A 334 -24.16 3.28 7.25
CA ARG A 334 -23.89 4.25 8.36
C ARG A 334 -23.26 3.62 9.60
N ARG A 335 -23.50 2.33 9.86
CA ARG A 335 -22.94 1.58 10.99
C ARG A 335 -21.40 1.56 11.00
N PHE A 336 -20.75 1.72 9.84
CA PHE A 336 -19.28 1.78 9.74
C PHE A 336 -18.70 3.19 9.98
N ALA A 337 -19.56 4.21 10.09
CA ALA A 337 -19.16 5.57 10.48
C ALA A 337 -19.18 5.79 12.00
N ALA A 338 -19.60 4.79 12.79
CA ALA A 338 -19.59 4.88 14.25
C ALA A 338 -18.16 4.68 14.79
N ILE A 339 -17.75 5.53 15.73
CA ILE A 339 -16.45 5.48 16.40
C ILE A 339 -16.68 5.18 17.89
N SER A 340 -15.79 4.43 18.51
CA SER A 340 -15.79 4.20 19.96
C SER A 340 -15.26 5.38 20.76
N ASP A 341 -15.41 5.31 22.08
CA ASP A 341 -14.82 6.27 23.03
C ASP A 341 -13.29 6.39 22.90
N LYS A 342 -12.63 5.37 22.32
CA LYS A 342 -11.18 5.32 22.07
C LYS A 342 -10.79 5.78 20.66
N GLY A 343 -11.71 6.35 19.88
CA GLY A 343 -11.42 6.82 18.52
C GLY A 343 -11.34 5.73 17.45
N VAL A 344 -11.82 4.50 17.72
CA VAL A 344 -11.72 3.35 16.78
C VAL A 344 -13.07 3.02 16.13
N PRO A 345 -13.13 2.84 14.80
CA PRO A 345 -14.34 2.36 14.12
C PRO A 345 -14.45 0.82 14.23
N TYR A 346 -14.92 0.31 15.37
CA TYR A 346 -14.97 -1.13 15.68
C TYR A 346 -15.62 -1.99 14.60
N SER A 347 -16.77 -1.56 14.07
CA SER A 347 -17.49 -2.28 13.02
C SER A 347 -16.70 -2.39 11.72
N ALA A 348 -15.91 -1.36 11.40
CA ALA A 348 -15.05 -1.34 10.23
C ALA A 348 -13.82 -2.24 10.40
N VAL A 349 -13.25 -2.29 11.61
CA VAL A 349 -12.16 -3.22 11.96
C VAL A 349 -12.63 -4.67 11.81
N ILE A 350 -13.76 -5.03 12.45
CA ILE A 350 -14.31 -6.38 12.40
C ILE A 350 -14.55 -6.83 10.95
N LEU A 351 -15.17 -5.98 10.13
CA LEU A 351 -15.41 -6.34 8.72
C LEU A 351 -14.11 -6.53 7.95
N SER A 352 -13.09 -5.71 8.23
CA SER A 352 -11.80 -5.79 7.53
C SER A 352 -11.02 -7.06 7.89
N VAL A 353 -11.08 -7.52 9.14
CA VAL A 353 -10.39 -8.76 9.57
C VAL A 353 -11.14 -10.03 9.19
N LEU A 354 -12.47 -9.96 9.01
CA LEU A 354 -13.29 -11.13 8.61
C LEU A 354 -12.79 -11.77 7.32
N GLY A 355 -12.38 -10.97 6.32
CA GLY A 355 -11.80 -11.53 5.09
C GLY A 355 -10.46 -12.25 5.32
N GLY A 356 -9.67 -11.82 6.31
CA GLY A 356 -8.48 -12.55 6.76
C GLY A 356 -8.81 -13.93 7.35
N PHE A 357 -9.88 -14.04 8.15
CA PHE A 357 -10.35 -15.34 8.65
C PHE A 357 -10.89 -16.24 7.54
N VAL A 358 -11.55 -15.69 6.52
CA VAL A 358 -11.94 -16.47 5.32
C VAL A 358 -10.68 -17.00 4.63
N ALA A 359 -9.63 -16.20 4.49
CA ALA A 359 -8.39 -16.66 3.89
C ALA A 359 -7.66 -17.72 4.71
N VAL A 360 -7.78 -17.73 6.05
CA VAL A 360 -7.30 -18.84 6.88
C VAL A 360 -7.97 -20.16 6.49
N VAL A 361 -9.28 -20.14 6.22
CA VAL A 361 -10.00 -21.34 5.74
C VAL A 361 -9.51 -21.71 4.34
N LEU A 362 -9.33 -20.74 3.44
CA LEU A 362 -8.79 -21.01 2.10
C LEU A 362 -7.35 -21.55 2.15
N ASN A 363 -6.55 -21.11 3.12
CA ASN A 363 -5.21 -21.63 3.36
C ASN A 363 -5.22 -23.06 3.92
N TYR A 364 -6.21 -23.43 4.73
CA TYR A 364 -6.41 -24.82 5.11
C TYR A 364 -6.75 -25.72 3.91
N LEU A 365 -7.58 -25.22 2.98
CA LEU A 365 -8.02 -25.99 1.81
C LEU A 365 -6.97 -26.07 0.69
N TRP A 366 -6.24 -24.97 0.45
CA TRP A 366 -5.33 -24.81 -0.69
C TRP A 366 -4.03 -24.06 -0.29
N PRO A 367 -3.23 -24.59 0.65
CA PRO A 367 -2.10 -23.87 1.24
C PRO A 367 -1.04 -23.43 0.21
N GLU A 368 -0.77 -24.27 -0.79
CA GLU A 368 0.29 -24.07 -1.79
C GLU A 368 -0.01 -22.96 -2.81
N VAL A 369 -1.29 -22.73 -3.12
CA VAL A 369 -1.68 -21.84 -4.23
C VAL A 369 -2.35 -20.56 -3.76
N ILE A 370 -2.95 -20.55 -2.56
CA ILE A 370 -3.77 -19.43 -2.11
C ILE A 370 -2.96 -18.13 -2.01
N LEU A 371 -1.71 -18.19 -1.55
CA LEU A 371 -0.89 -17.00 -1.39
C LEU A 371 -0.64 -16.34 -2.76
N ASN A 372 -0.18 -17.10 -3.75
CA ASN A 372 0.07 -16.60 -5.11
C ASN A 372 -1.19 -16.00 -5.75
N ILE A 373 -2.35 -16.67 -5.59
CA ILE A 373 -3.64 -16.14 -6.05
C ILE A 373 -3.92 -14.77 -5.41
N MET A 374 -3.71 -14.64 -4.09
CA MET A 374 -3.91 -13.38 -3.39
C MET A 374 -2.94 -12.29 -3.88
N LEU A 375 -1.66 -12.61 -4.07
CA LEU A 375 -0.67 -11.67 -4.59
C LEU A 375 -1.07 -11.16 -5.98
N ASN A 376 -1.54 -12.06 -6.86
CA ASN A 376 -2.03 -11.73 -8.18
C ASN A 376 -3.27 -10.82 -8.13
N ILE A 377 -4.22 -11.08 -7.22
CA ILE A 377 -5.40 -10.21 -7.01
C ILE A 377 -4.99 -8.82 -6.53
N ILE A 378 -4.04 -8.73 -5.60
CA ILE A 378 -3.58 -7.45 -5.09
C ILE A 378 -2.86 -6.67 -6.21
N GLY A 379 -1.98 -7.34 -6.99
CA GLY A 379 -1.27 -6.70 -8.11
C GLY A 379 -2.22 -6.12 -9.17
N SER A 380 -3.25 -6.88 -9.57
CA SER A 380 -4.23 -6.41 -10.56
C SER A 380 -5.10 -5.26 -10.05
N THR A 381 -5.49 -5.29 -8.77
CA THR A 381 -6.27 -4.20 -8.15
C THR A 381 -5.45 -2.92 -7.98
N ILE A 382 -4.16 -3.03 -7.63
CA ILE A 382 -3.23 -1.88 -7.57
C ILE A 382 -3.12 -1.20 -8.94
N LEU A 383 -2.95 -1.97 -10.03
CA LEU A 383 -2.90 -1.40 -11.38
C LEU A 383 -4.15 -0.60 -11.72
N ALA A 384 -5.33 -1.10 -11.34
CA ALA A 384 -6.56 -0.36 -11.50
C ALA A 384 -6.56 0.92 -10.64
N VAL A 385 -6.16 0.84 -9.37
CA VAL A 385 -6.07 2.00 -8.48
C VAL A 385 -5.15 3.08 -9.06
N TRP A 386 -3.97 2.69 -9.54
CA TRP A 386 -2.99 3.58 -10.15
C TRP A 386 -3.50 4.17 -11.46
N THR A 387 -4.22 3.40 -12.28
CA THR A 387 -4.85 3.90 -13.50
C THR A 387 -5.83 5.03 -13.18
N PHE A 388 -6.75 4.80 -12.25
CA PHE A 388 -7.72 5.82 -11.85
C PHE A 388 -7.05 7.03 -11.19
N ALA A 389 -5.99 6.83 -10.39
CA ALA A 389 -5.23 7.91 -9.79
C ALA A 389 -4.54 8.79 -10.86
N LEU A 390 -3.89 8.18 -11.85
CA LEU A 390 -3.22 8.89 -12.95
C LEU A 390 -4.22 9.66 -13.82
N ILE A 391 -5.33 9.03 -14.20
CA ILE A 391 -6.41 9.71 -14.94
C ILE A 391 -6.96 10.89 -14.13
N SER A 392 -7.18 10.69 -12.83
CA SER A 392 -7.67 11.74 -11.93
C SER A 392 -6.70 12.91 -11.85
N GLN A 393 -5.40 12.63 -11.76
CA GLN A 393 -4.37 13.66 -11.76
C GLN A 393 -4.40 14.47 -13.06
N ILE A 394 -4.46 13.81 -14.23
CA ILE A 394 -4.50 14.51 -15.52
C ILE A 394 -5.72 15.43 -15.62
N VAL A 395 -6.89 14.94 -15.21
CA VAL A 395 -8.15 15.72 -15.26
C VAL A 395 -8.11 16.89 -14.29
N LEU A 396 -7.73 16.67 -13.04
CA LEU A 396 -7.67 17.72 -12.01
C LEU A 396 -6.59 18.75 -12.33
N ARG A 397 -5.45 18.32 -12.88
CA ARG A 397 -4.37 19.21 -13.29
C ARG A 397 -4.79 20.14 -14.43
N LYS A 398 -5.43 19.60 -15.47
CA LYS A 398 -5.95 20.41 -16.59
C LYS A 398 -7.03 21.40 -16.13
N ARG A 399 -7.89 21.02 -15.17
CA ARG A 399 -8.87 21.94 -14.57
C ARG A 399 -8.18 23.05 -13.77
N ALA A 400 -7.19 22.71 -12.94
CA ALA A 400 -6.42 23.69 -12.17
C ALA A 400 -5.69 24.70 -13.06
N GLU A 401 -5.10 24.25 -14.18
CA GLU A 401 -4.46 25.13 -15.17
C GLU A 401 -5.47 26.07 -15.84
N LYS A 402 -6.65 25.57 -16.20
CA LYS A 402 -7.75 26.38 -16.75
C LYS A 402 -8.25 27.42 -15.75
N GLU A 403 -8.27 27.09 -14.46
CA GLU A 403 -8.67 27.96 -13.35
C GLU A 403 -7.56 28.92 -12.90
N GLY A 404 -6.33 28.81 -13.44
CA GLY A 404 -5.18 29.60 -13.02
C GLY A 404 -4.70 29.30 -11.59
N ARG A 405 -5.11 28.17 -10.99
CA ARG A 405 -4.78 27.79 -9.61
C ARG A 405 -3.30 27.40 -9.51
N LYS A 406 -2.56 28.01 -8.58
CA LYS A 406 -1.18 27.61 -8.28
C LYS A 406 -1.17 26.33 -7.44
N LEU A 407 -0.47 25.30 -7.92
CA LEU A 407 -0.34 24.01 -7.24
C LEU A 407 0.93 23.97 -6.37
N PRO A 408 0.85 23.54 -5.10
CA PRO A 408 2.01 23.47 -4.19
C PRO A 408 3.06 22.46 -4.62
N LEU A 409 2.63 21.36 -5.24
CA LEU A 409 3.49 20.35 -5.85
C LEU A 409 3.09 20.20 -7.32
N LYS A 410 4.06 19.91 -8.19
CA LYS A 410 3.81 19.72 -9.63
C LYS A 410 4.39 18.40 -10.14
N MET A 411 3.64 17.71 -10.97
CA MET A 411 4.09 16.59 -11.77
C MET A 411 5.22 17.05 -12.70
N TRP A 412 6.31 16.28 -12.77
CA TRP A 412 7.44 16.60 -13.65
C TRP A 412 7.04 16.43 -15.11
N ALA A 413 7.46 17.32 -16.02
CA ALA A 413 7.20 17.19 -17.46
C ALA A 413 5.73 16.90 -17.83
N PHE A 414 4.77 17.47 -17.09
CA PHE A 414 3.34 17.31 -17.39
C PHE A 414 3.01 17.85 -18.80
N PRO A 415 2.19 17.16 -19.61
CA PRO A 415 1.44 15.92 -19.32
C PRO A 415 2.17 14.61 -19.70
N TRP A 416 3.37 14.69 -20.29
CA TRP A 416 4.07 13.54 -20.87
C TRP A 416 4.42 12.45 -19.85
N SER A 417 4.82 12.83 -18.65
CA SER A 417 5.12 11.88 -17.58
C SER A 417 3.89 11.10 -17.10
N SER A 418 2.73 11.74 -17.02
CA SER A 418 1.46 11.08 -16.67
C SER A 418 1.00 10.13 -17.79
N TYR A 419 1.20 10.53 -19.06
CA TYR A 419 0.92 9.65 -20.19
C TYR A 419 1.90 8.47 -20.28
N LEU A 420 3.18 8.69 -19.98
CA LEU A 420 4.17 7.62 -19.87
C LEU A 420 3.77 6.62 -18.77
N ALA A 421 3.34 7.10 -17.60
CA ALA A 421 2.86 6.22 -16.53
C ALA A 421 1.64 5.38 -16.96
N LEU A 422 0.67 6.00 -17.64
CA LEU A 422 -0.48 5.28 -18.20
C LEU A 422 -0.07 4.27 -19.27
N LEU A 423 0.91 4.61 -20.12
CA LEU A 423 1.46 3.69 -21.10
C LEU A 423 2.13 2.50 -20.42
N LEU A 424 2.93 2.71 -19.36
CA LEU A 424 3.55 1.63 -18.60
C LEU A 424 2.49 0.70 -17.99
N VAL A 425 1.43 1.25 -17.38
CA VAL A 425 0.31 0.45 -16.88
C VAL A 425 -0.36 -0.34 -18.01
N ALA A 426 -0.63 0.31 -19.15
CA ALA A 426 -1.26 -0.34 -20.29
C ALA A 426 -0.38 -1.48 -20.83
N VAL A 427 0.94 -1.29 -20.92
CA VAL A 427 1.89 -2.33 -21.33
C VAL A 427 1.88 -3.50 -20.34
N ILE A 428 1.91 -3.24 -19.03
CA ILE A 428 1.84 -4.30 -18.00
C ILE A 428 0.53 -5.10 -18.14
N VAL A 429 -0.60 -4.42 -18.32
CA VAL A 429 -1.90 -5.08 -18.52
C VAL A 429 -1.92 -5.90 -19.81
N ILE A 430 -1.47 -5.33 -20.94
CA ILE A 430 -1.44 -6.04 -22.23
C ILE A 430 -0.57 -7.28 -22.17
N LEU A 431 0.62 -7.16 -21.59
CA LEU A 431 1.51 -8.30 -21.44
C LEU A 431 0.93 -9.31 -20.45
N GLY A 432 0.31 -8.87 -19.36
CA GLY A 432 -0.38 -9.76 -18.43
C GLY A 432 -1.53 -10.54 -19.08
N LEU A 433 -2.23 -9.97 -20.06
CA LEU A 433 -3.26 -10.69 -20.83
C LEU A 433 -2.70 -11.81 -21.72
N THR A 434 -1.38 -11.87 -21.95
CA THR A 434 -0.73 -12.97 -22.68
C THR A 434 -0.48 -14.20 -21.81
N ASP A 435 -0.36 -14.03 -20.50
CA ASP A 435 -0.25 -15.12 -19.53
C ASP A 435 -1.64 -15.62 -19.12
N THR A 436 -1.82 -16.94 -19.02
CA THR A 436 -3.16 -17.52 -18.82
C THR A 436 -3.71 -17.28 -17.42
N GLU A 437 -2.88 -17.37 -16.39
CA GLU A 437 -3.28 -17.19 -14.99
C GLU A 437 -3.57 -15.72 -14.71
N VAL A 438 -2.65 -14.86 -15.13
CA VAL A 438 -2.78 -13.41 -15.00
C VAL A 438 -3.97 -12.88 -15.79
N ARG A 439 -4.21 -13.37 -17.01
CA ARG A 439 -5.34 -12.92 -17.84
C ARG A 439 -6.66 -13.13 -17.12
N PHE A 440 -6.88 -14.30 -16.51
CA PHE A 440 -8.09 -14.57 -15.75
C PHE A 440 -8.25 -13.54 -14.62
N GLN A 441 -7.16 -13.25 -13.90
CA GLN A 441 -7.13 -12.31 -12.81
C GLN A 441 -7.44 -10.86 -13.24
N LEU A 442 -6.87 -10.40 -14.35
CA LEU A 442 -7.13 -9.07 -14.92
C LEU A 442 -8.59 -8.92 -15.37
N ILE A 443 -9.16 -9.96 -16.00
CA ILE A 443 -10.57 -9.98 -16.40
C ILE A 443 -11.47 -9.96 -15.15
N ALA A 444 -11.21 -10.82 -14.16
CA ALA A 444 -11.97 -10.87 -12.91
C ALA A 444 -11.93 -9.53 -12.17
N THR A 445 -10.78 -8.86 -12.13
CA THR A 445 -10.64 -7.52 -11.53
C THR A 445 -11.46 -6.48 -12.29
N THR A 446 -11.44 -6.53 -13.62
CA THR A 446 -12.24 -5.62 -14.45
C THR A 446 -13.74 -5.83 -14.22
N VAL A 447 -14.18 -7.09 -14.15
CA VAL A 447 -15.57 -7.44 -13.81
C VAL A 447 -15.93 -6.95 -12.41
N LEU A 448 -15.05 -7.15 -11.41
CA LEU A 448 -15.26 -6.67 -10.05
C LEU A 448 -15.44 -5.15 -10.02
N ILE A 449 -14.60 -4.39 -10.73
CA ILE A 449 -14.72 -2.92 -10.83
C ILE A 449 -16.07 -2.54 -11.44
N CYS A 450 -16.47 -3.19 -12.54
CA CYS A 450 -17.76 -2.95 -13.19
C CYS A 450 -18.93 -3.26 -12.24
N VAL A 451 -18.89 -4.39 -11.52
CA VAL A 451 -19.91 -4.78 -10.54
C VAL A 451 -20.00 -3.76 -9.41
N ILE A 452 -18.86 -3.37 -8.83
CA ILE A 452 -18.83 -2.34 -7.77
C ILE A 452 -19.37 -1.02 -8.30
N ALA A 453 -19.02 -0.61 -9.52
CA ALA A 453 -19.51 0.63 -10.12
C ALA A 453 -21.03 0.59 -10.37
N ILE A 454 -21.56 -0.54 -10.85
CA ILE A 454 -23.00 -0.75 -11.04
C ILE A 454 -23.72 -0.73 -9.69
N LEU A 455 -23.26 -1.50 -8.70
CA LEU A 455 -23.83 -1.52 -7.35
C LEU A 455 -23.78 -0.14 -6.70
N SER A 456 -22.67 0.59 -6.86
CA SER A 456 -22.55 1.97 -6.38
C SER A 456 -23.59 2.88 -7.03
N LYS A 457 -23.88 2.70 -8.32
CA LYS A 457 -24.90 3.48 -9.03
C LYS A 457 -26.32 3.11 -8.61
N LEU A 458 -26.58 1.83 -8.31
CA LEU A 458 -27.92 1.31 -7.98
C LEU A 458 -28.31 1.51 -6.51
N LEU A 459 -27.41 1.22 -5.58
CA LEU A 459 -27.72 1.17 -4.13
C LEU A 459 -27.90 2.54 -3.47
N ILE A 460 -27.49 3.64 -4.14
CA ILE A 460 -27.48 4.98 -3.54
C ILE A 460 -28.06 6.01 -4.52
N LYS A 461 -29.21 5.67 -5.13
CA LYS A 461 -30.06 6.64 -5.85
C LYS A 461 -31.21 7.18 -4.96
N ASN A 462 -31.20 6.95 -3.64
CA ASN A 462 -32.41 7.13 -2.81
C ASN A 462 -32.23 7.74 -1.40
N LYS A 463 -31.14 8.45 -1.08
CA LYS A 463 -31.12 9.31 0.11
C LYS A 463 -30.45 10.64 -0.19
N ASP A 464 -31.26 11.69 -0.11
CA ASP A 464 -30.88 13.08 -0.32
C ASP A 464 -29.71 13.51 0.55
N ALA A 465 -28.88 14.36 -0.04
CA ALA A 465 -27.74 15.02 0.60
C ALA A 465 -28.14 15.96 1.77
N SER A 466 -29.44 16.17 2.02
CA SER A 466 -29.96 17.04 3.08
C SER A 466 -29.86 16.45 4.48
N GLU A 467 -29.94 15.12 4.65
CA GLU A 467 -29.84 14.45 5.97
C GLU A 467 -28.39 14.34 6.51
N PHE A 468 -27.38 14.64 5.69
CA PHE A 468 -25.96 14.45 6.06
C PHE A 468 -25.31 15.66 6.74
N ASN A 469 -25.97 16.82 6.73
CA ASN A 469 -25.58 17.98 7.54
C ASN A 469 -25.99 17.85 9.01
N ASP A 470 -26.82 16.87 9.37
CA ASP A 470 -27.40 16.70 10.71
C ASP A 470 -26.66 15.68 11.60
N LEU A 471 -25.48 15.20 11.18
CA LEU A 471 -24.62 14.49 12.13
C LEU A 471 -24.00 15.54 13.05
N PRO A 472 -24.32 15.56 14.35
CA PRO A 472 -23.63 16.46 15.25
C PRO A 472 -22.13 16.16 15.16
N PRO A 473 -21.26 17.17 15.03
CA PRO A 473 -19.85 16.97 15.37
C PRO A 473 -19.86 16.33 16.75
N ASN A 474 -19.05 15.31 16.99
CA ASN A 474 -19.13 14.46 18.18
C ASN A 474 -18.71 15.24 19.44
N THR A 475 -19.49 16.25 19.83
CA THR A 475 -19.24 17.17 20.96
C THR A 475 -19.40 16.42 22.27
N ALA A 476 -20.22 15.36 22.32
CA ALA A 476 -20.44 14.57 23.52
C ALA A 476 -19.27 13.64 23.88
N ALA A 477 -18.52 13.12 22.89
CA ALA A 477 -17.29 12.38 23.16
C ALA A 477 -16.10 13.32 23.44
N ILE A 478 -16.06 14.48 22.79
CA ILE A 478 -14.99 15.49 22.98
C ILE A 478 -15.12 16.18 24.35
N GLN A 479 -16.32 16.57 24.78
CA GLN A 479 -16.53 17.16 26.12
C GLN A 479 -16.19 16.20 27.27
N LYS A 480 -16.33 14.88 27.07
CA LYS A 480 -15.92 13.89 28.06
C LYS A 480 -14.41 13.67 28.15
N ILE A 481 -13.67 14.00 27.08
CA ILE A 481 -12.21 13.93 27.07
C ILE A 481 -11.64 15.21 27.68
N GLU A 482 -12.18 16.40 27.35
CA GLU A 482 -11.78 17.67 27.96
C GLU A 482 -12.06 17.71 29.47
N ASN A 483 -13.19 17.15 29.93
CA ASN A 483 -13.50 17.07 31.37
C ASN A 483 -12.63 16.06 32.14
N ARG A 484 -11.85 15.21 31.46
CA ARG A 484 -10.94 14.23 32.09
C ARG A 484 -9.50 14.71 32.15
N GLU A 485 -9.13 15.74 31.40
CA GLU A 485 -7.81 16.38 31.46
C GLU A 485 -7.80 17.61 32.39
N GLY A 486 -8.97 18.01 32.89
CA GLY A 486 -9.16 19.11 33.85
C GLY A 486 -9.38 18.69 35.31
N GLU A 487 -9.42 17.39 35.62
CA GLU A 487 -9.38 16.79 36.97
C GLU A 487 -8.07 16.02 37.14
#